data_AF-A0AAE1K5Q7-F1
#
_entry.id   AF-A0AAE1K5Q7-F1
#
_cell.length_a   1.000
_cell.length_b   1.000
_cell.length_c   1.000
_cell.angle_alpha   90.00
_cell.angle_beta   90.00
_cell.angle_gamma   90.00
#
_symmetry.space_group_name_H-M   'P 1'
#
loop_
_entity.id
_entity.type
_entity.pdbx_description
1 polymer ?
#
loop_
_entity_poly.entity_id
_entity_poly.type
_entity_poly.pdbx_seq_one_letter_code
_entity_poly.pdbx_strand_id
1 'polypeptide(L)'
;MDTERSTEWKRFLLSHYTDLFDWLYILLTRLLNKLGSDLLGSVQAKIHKTLDLVRYSFPCDQQFIVIMRFLVDQTQTPNTKVKVATLTYLKCLVDVMERGDLSSSPDTPVALAKILTWTADQKYLEIHRAASAAFIAMFNYIITEFTTLLQQLPPACQNTASQIIQTHIKRASNLDASPSSLPPRTTPSSGGTPVLQSPNTSLPHSQRPSRYNTIDFDDTENLNPEVYR
;
A
#
# COMPACT_ATOMS: atom_id res chain seq x y z
N MET A 1 20.90 8.37 -28.16
CA MET A 1 21.58 8.73 -26.89
C MET A 1 21.07 7.94 -25.68
N ASP A 2 19.76 7.69 -25.51
CA ASP A 2 19.26 6.89 -24.36
C ASP A 2 19.60 5.40 -24.42
N THR A 3 19.64 4.82 -25.62
CA THR A 3 19.99 3.40 -25.82
C THR A 3 21.45 3.08 -25.50
N GLU A 4 22.34 4.05 -25.75
CA GLU A 4 23.79 3.92 -25.55
C GLU A 4 24.16 4.02 -24.07
N ARG A 5 23.58 5.00 -23.36
CA ARG A 5 23.65 5.07 -21.90
C ARG A 5 23.07 3.82 -21.25
N SER A 6 21.92 3.33 -21.71
CA SER A 6 21.32 2.08 -21.20
C SER A 6 22.24 0.87 -21.40
N THR A 7 23.01 0.81 -22.48
CA THR A 7 23.93 -0.30 -22.73
C THR A 7 25.23 -0.20 -21.94
N GLU A 8 25.76 1.01 -21.72
CA GLU A 8 26.90 1.23 -20.84
C GLU A 8 26.57 0.92 -19.38
N TRP A 9 25.40 1.35 -18.91
CA TRP A 9 24.90 1.00 -17.57
C TRP A 9 24.77 -0.51 -17.39
N LYS A 10 24.20 -1.22 -18.37
CA LYS A 10 24.12 -2.69 -18.34
C LYS A 10 25.50 -3.34 -18.26
N ARG A 11 26.49 -2.83 -19.01
CA ARG A 11 27.87 -3.34 -18.96
C ARG A 11 28.53 -3.10 -17.60
N PHE A 12 28.33 -1.91 -17.01
CA PHE A 12 28.81 -1.59 -15.66
C PHE A 12 28.17 -2.48 -14.59
N LEU A 13 26.85 -2.73 -14.69
CA LEU A 13 26.14 -3.64 -13.79
C LEU A 13 26.70 -5.06 -13.86
N LEU A 14 27.02 -5.55 -15.06
CA LEU A 14 27.62 -6.87 -15.23
C LEU A 14 29.06 -6.94 -14.68
N SER A 15 29.88 -5.88 -14.84
CA SER A 15 31.28 -5.90 -14.42
C SER A 15 31.48 -5.75 -12.91
N HIS A 16 30.54 -5.11 -12.20
CA HIS A 16 30.61 -4.88 -10.76
C HIS A 16 29.47 -5.54 -9.97
N TYR A 17 28.85 -6.58 -10.54
CA TYR A 17 27.62 -7.21 -10.02
C TYR A 17 27.66 -7.51 -8.52
N THR A 18 28.75 -8.10 -8.01
CA THR A 18 28.90 -8.48 -6.60
C THR A 18 28.96 -7.27 -5.68
N ASP A 19 29.78 -6.27 -6.04
CA ASP A 19 29.94 -5.05 -5.26
C ASP A 19 28.61 -4.27 -5.25
N LEU A 20 27.97 -4.14 -6.41
CA LEU A 20 26.68 -3.48 -6.56
C LEU A 20 25.58 -4.16 -5.74
N PHE A 21 25.59 -5.48 -5.63
CA PHE A 21 24.61 -6.21 -4.82
C PHE A 21 24.76 -5.92 -3.33
N ASP A 22 25.98 -5.95 -2.79
CA ASP A 22 26.23 -5.61 -1.39
C ASP A 22 25.89 -4.14 -1.10
N TRP A 23 26.22 -3.25 -2.03
CA TRP A 23 25.83 -1.84 -1.95
C TRP A 23 24.31 -1.65 -2.04
N LEU A 24 23.60 -2.39 -2.90
CA LEU A 24 22.14 -2.34 -3.02
C LEU A 24 21.47 -2.84 -1.75
N TYR A 25 21.94 -3.95 -1.17
CA TYR A 25 21.44 -4.47 0.09
C TYR A 25 21.58 -3.41 1.20
N ILE A 26 22.77 -2.85 1.36
CA ILE A 26 23.04 -1.83 2.37
C ILE A 26 22.18 -0.58 2.13
N LEU A 27 22.10 -0.08 0.90
CA LEU A 27 21.35 1.11 0.55
C LEU A 27 19.87 0.94 0.82
N LEU A 28 19.26 -0.11 0.26
CA LEU A 28 17.81 -0.33 0.32
C LEU A 28 17.36 -0.59 1.76
N THR A 29 18.06 -1.48 2.49
CA THR A 29 17.72 -1.78 3.89
C THR A 29 17.91 -0.58 4.81
N ARG A 30 18.95 0.26 4.60
CA ARG A 30 19.15 1.49 5.38
C ARG A 30 18.05 2.51 5.12
N LEU A 31 17.64 2.71 3.87
CA LEU A 31 16.55 3.63 3.54
C LEU A 31 15.22 3.18 4.18
N LEU A 32 14.90 1.90 4.09
CA LEU A 32 13.70 1.31 4.70
C LEU A 32 13.71 1.43 6.23
N ASN A 33 14.84 1.08 6.87
CA ASN A 33 15.00 1.25 8.32
C ASN A 33 14.92 2.72 8.74
N LYS A 34 15.46 3.63 7.93
CA LYS A 34 15.42 5.08 8.22
C LYS A 34 13.99 5.61 8.23
N LEU A 35 13.11 5.15 7.34
CA LEU A 35 11.67 5.49 7.38
C LEU A 35 10.98 5.06 8.69
N GLY A 36 11.55 4.07 9.39
CA GLY A 36 11.08 3.64 10.71
C GLY A 36 11.46 4.55 11.87
N SER A 37 12.35 5.52 11.65
CA SER A 37 12.77 6.48 12.67
C SER A 37 11.87 7.72 12.73
N ASP A 38 12.05 8.54 13.76
CA ASP A 38 11.38 9.84 13.81
C ASP A 38 12.05 10.81 12.86
N LEU A 39 11.30 11.27 11.86
CA LEU A 39 11.80 12.05 10.73
C LEU A 39 10.82 13.16 10.38
N LEU A 40 11.38 14.31 10.01
CA LEU A 40 10.59 15.37 9.41
C LEU A 40 10.01 14.93 8.06
N GLY A 41 8.80 15.37 7.72
CA GLY A 41 8.12 14.99 6.47
C GLY A 41 8.93 15.30 5.21
N SER A 42 9.73 16.37 5.21
CA SER A 42 10.64 16.71 4.11
C SER A 42 11.77 15.68 3.92
N VAL A 43 12.27 15.09 5.01
CA VAL A 43 13.28 14.03 4.98
C VAL A 43 12.64 12.72 4.51
N GLN A 44 11.44 12.39 5.00
CA GLN A 44 10.67 11.24 4.51
C GLN A 44 10.43 11.32 3.00
N ALA A 45 9.99 12.49 2.50
CA ALA A 45 9.77 12.71 1.08
C ALA A 45 11.05 12.51 0.24
N LYS A 46 12.21 12.95 0.73
CA LYS A 46 13.49 12.67 0.08
C LYS A 46 13.81 11.18 0.05
N ILE A 47 13.60 10.46 1.16
CA ILE A 47 13.83 9.01 1.21
C ILE A 47 12.92 8.27 0.24
N HIS A 48 11.62 8.61 0.17
CA HIS A 48 10.70 8.03 -0.81
C HIS A 48 11.16 8.27 -2.26
N LYS A 49 11.57 9.50 -2.59
CA LYS A 49 12.14 9.81 -3.91
C LYS A 49 13.41 8.99 -4.20
N THR A 50 14.29 8.81 -3.21
CA THR A 50 15.48 7.97 -3.37
C THR A 50 15.10 6.50 -3.58
N LEU A 51 14.11 5.98 -2.86
CA LEU A 51 13.60 4.62 -3.05
C LEU A 51 13.02 4.43 -4.46
N ASP A 52 12.32 5.43 -5.00
CA ASP A 52 11.83 5.39 -6.37
C ASP A 52 12.99 5.38 -7.38
N LEU A 53 14.03 6.21 -7.17
CA LEU A 53 15.23 6.18 -8.01
C LEU A 53 15.93 4.81 -7.95
N VAL A 54 16.05 4.19 -6.77
CA VAL A 54 16.60 2.83 -6.63
C VAL A 54 15.77 1.87 -7.48
N ARG A 55 14.44 1.94 -7.41
CA ARG A 55 13.53 1.08 -8.19
C ARG A 55 13.77 1.17 -9.69
N TYR A 56 13.99 2.38 -10.21
CA TYR A 56 14.25 2.61 -11.63
C TYR A 56 15.70 2.32 -12.07
N SER A 57 16.66 2.34 -11.14
CA SER A 57 18.09 2.28 -11.47
C SER A 57 18.67 0.87 -11.37
N PHE A 58 18.12 0.02 -10.51
CA PHE A 58 18.62 -1.34 -10.28
C PHE A 58 17.73 -2.39 -10.94
N PRO A 59 18.28 -3.55 -11.35
CA PRO A 59 17.49 -4.70 -11.80
C PRO A 59 16.44 -5.12 -10.75
N CYS A 60 15.20 -5.37 -11.18
CA CYS A 60 14.10 -5.64 -10.24
C CYS A 60 14.26 -6.98 -9.50
N ASP A 61 14.85 -7.97 -10.15
CA ASP A 61 15.24 -9.27 -9.58
C ASP A 61 16.20 -9.10 -8.39
N GLN A 62 17.24 -8.27 -8.54
CA GLN A 62 18.18 -8.01 -7.45
C GLN A 62 17.50 -7.32 -6.26
N GLN A 63 16.66 -6.32 -6.54
CA GLN A 63 15.89 -5.63 -5.51
C GLN A 63 14.94 -6.59 -4.80
N PHE A 64 14.30 -7.49 -5.55
CA PHE A 64 13.39 -8.49 -5.02
C PHE A 64 14.13 -9.44 -4.07
N ILE A 65 15.30 -9.94 -4.47
CA ILE A 65 16.17 -10.77 -3.62
C ILE A 65 16.52 -10.06 -2.32
N VAL A 66 16.94 -8.78 -2.39
CA VAL A 66 17.28 -7.98 -1.21
C VAL A 66 16.09 -7.86 -0.26
N ILE A 67 14.88 -7.60 -0.79
CA ILE A 67 13.67 -7.47 0.02
C ILE A 67 13.28 -8.80 0.67
N MET A 68 13.32 -9.92 -0.07
CA MET A 68 13.03 -11.24 0.48
C MET A 68 14.00 -11.59 1.61
N ARG A 69 15.30 -11.37 1.38
CA ARG A 69 16.33 -11.58 2.40
C ARG A 69 16.12 -10.71 3.63
N PHE A 70 15.85 -9.42 3.44
CA PHE A 70 15.59 -8.48 4.53
C PHE A 70 14.35 -8.86 5.36
N LEU A 71 13.31 -9.37 4.71
CA LEU A 71 12.11 -9.83 5.40
C LEU A 71 12.40 -11.01 6.33
N VAL A 72 13.29 -11.95 5.96
CA VAL A 72 13.56 -13.16 6.74
C VAL A 72 14.79 -13.07 7.64
N ASP A 73 15.60 -12.03 7.51
CA ASP A 73 16.79 -11.81 8.34
C ASP A 73 16.42 -11.69 9.83
N GLN A 74 16.90 -12.66 10.62
CA GLN A 74 16.63 -12.76 12.05
C GLN A 74 17.45 -11.76 12.88
N THR A 75 18.47 -11.14 12.30
CA THR A 75 19.28 -10.11 12.95
C THR A 75 18.59 -8.74 12.93
N GLN A 76 17.58 -8.58 12.07
CA GLN A 76 16.82 -7.35 11.93
C GLN A 76 15.60 -7.35 12.86
N THR A 77 15.32 -6.19 13.47
CA THR A 77 14.15 -5.99 14.36
C THR A 77 13.26 -4.86 13.83
N PRO A 78 12.63 -5.02 12.65
CA PRO A 78 11.86 -3.96 12.02
C PRO A 78 10.62 -3.60 12.86
N ASN A 79 10.47 -2.31 13.16
CA ASN A 79 9.27 -1.78 13.80
C ASN A 79 8.08 -1.69 12.80
N THR A 80 6.90 -1.30 13.29
CA THR A 80 5.67 -1.19 12.47
C THR A 80 5.88 -0.37 11.20
N LYS A 81 6.53 0.80 11.29
CA LYS A 81 6.78 1.69 10.14
C LYS A 81 7.72 1.05 9.13
N VAL A 82 8.79 0.38 9.59
CA VAL A 82 9.73 -0.33 8.70
C VAL A 82 9.02 -1.48 7.96
N LYS A 83 8.18 -2.25 8.65
CA LYS A 83 7.38 -3.32 8.03
C LYS A 83 6.47 -2.76 6.94
N VAL A 84 5.70 -1.72 7.24
CA VAL A 84 4.81 -1.07 6.27
C VAL A 84 5.61 -0.53 5.07
N ALA A 85 6.74 0.15 5.30
CA ALA A 85 7.59 0.66 4.23
C ALA A 85 8.13 -0.46 3.33
N THR A 86 8.60 -1.55 3.92
CA THR A 86 9.14 -2.72 3.21
C THR A 86 8.07 -3.39 2.34
N LEU A 87 6.88 -3.62 2.90
CA LEU A 87 5.75 -4.22 2.18
C LEU A 87 5.25 -3.31 1.06
N THR A 88 5.21 -2.00 1.29
CA THR A 88 4.84 -1.01 0.27
C THR A 88 5.84 -0.99 -0.86
N TYR A 89 7.14 -1.03 -0.54
CA TYR A 89 8.20 -1.11 -1.54
C TYR A 89 8.09 -2.39 -2.36
N LEU A 90 7.91 -3.54 -1.71
CA LEU A 90 7.72 -4.83 -2.36
C LEU A 90 6.55 -4.81 -3.34
N LYS A 91 5.39 -4.30 -2.89
CA LYS A 91 4.20 -4.16 -3.75
C LYS A 91 4.54 -3.34 -5.00
N CYS A 92 5.12 -2.16 -4.84
CA CYS A 92 5.47 -1.28 -5.95
C CYS A 92 6.53 -1.89 -6.88
N LEU A 93 7.46 -2.68 -6.34
CA LEU A 93 8.46 -3.40 -7.12
C LEU A 93 7.80 -4.48 -7.98
N VAL A 94 6.96 -5.33 -7.39
CA VAL A 94 6.28 -6.42 -8.09
C VAL A 94 5.37 -5.90 -9.21
N ASP A 95 4.71 -4.76 -9.01
CA ASP A 95 3.86 -4.14 -10.04
C ASP A 95 4.62 -3.74 -11.31
N VAL A 96 5.93 -3.51 -11.22
CA VAL A 96 6.77 -3.10 -12.36
C VAL A 96 7.71 -4.21 -12.85
N MET A 97 7.69 -5.39 -12.22
CA MET A 97 8.45 -6.55 -12.68
C MET A 97 7.81 -7.13 -13.96
N GLU A 98 8.62 -7.38 -14.99
CA GLU A 98 8.18 -8.03 -16.24
C GLU A 98 8.36 -9.55 -16.17
N ARG A 99 7.30 -10.31 -16.51
CA ARG A 99 7.19 -11.78 -16.68
C ARG A 99 7.85 -12.67 -15.59
N GLY A 100 6.96 -13.43 -14.95
CA GLY A 100 7.17 -14.25 -13.75
C GLY A 100 8.35 -15.20 -13.72
N ASP A 101 9.22 -14.96 -12.73
CA ASP A 101 9.83 -16.01 -11.94
C ASP A 101 10.21 -15.47 -10.53
N LEU A 102 9.52 -15.93 -9.48
CA LEU A 102 9.94 -15.62 -8.09
C LEU A 102 11.00 -16.59 -7.55
N SER A 103 11.46 -17.54 -8.38
CA SER A 103 12.65 -18.34 -8.09
C SER A 103 13.93 -17.50 -8.01
N SER A 104 13.86 -16.20 -8.37
CA SER A 104 14.94 -15.24 -8.19
C SER A 104 15.52 -15.26 -6.77
N SER A 105 14.71 -15.56 -5.73
CA SER A 105 15.20 -15.69 -4.35
C SER A 105 14.84 -17.03 -3.71
N PRO A 106 15.79 -17.73 -3.06
CA PRO A 106 15.50 -18.93 -2.26
C PRO A 106 14.70 -18.60 -0.99
N ASP A 107 14.70 -17.34 -0.56
CA ASP A 107 13.99 -16.88 0.65
C ASP A 107 12.50 -16.63 0.39
N THR A 108 12.05 -16.62 -0.88
CA THR A 108 10.67 -16.31 -1.27
C THR A 108 9.62 -17.10 -0.48
N PRO A 109 9.70 -18.44 -0.32
CA PRO A 109 8.68 -19.18 0.41
C PRO A 109 8.60 -18.77 1.89
N VAL A 110 9.74 -18.57 2.54
CA VAL A 110 9.81 -18.19 3.95
C VAL A 110 9.34 -16.74 4.14
N ALA A 111 9.72 -15.84 3.24
CA ALA A 111 9.27 -14.46 3.23
C ALA A 111 7.76 -14.37 3.00
N LEU A 112 7.22 -15.15 2.06
CA LEU A 112 5.77 -15.19 1.80
C LEU A 112 5.00 -15.72 3.01
N ALA A 113 5.50 -16.77 3.67
CA ALA A 113 4.93 -17.25 4.93
C ALA A 113 4.87 -16.13 5.97
N LYS A 114 5.96 -15.39 6.15
CA LYS A 114 6.04 -14.26 7.09
C LYS A 114 5.06 -13.15 6.73
N ILE A 115 4.92 -12.79 5.46
CA ILE A 115 3.93 -11.81 5.00
C ILE A 115 2.51 -12.28 5.34
N LEU A 116 2.21 -13.57 5.14
CA LEU A 116 0.91 -14.16 5.51
C LEU A 116 0.65 -14.15 7.02
N THR A 117 1.68 -14.28 7.86
CA THR A 117 1.48 -14.08 9.31
C THR A 117 1.05 -12.65 9.64
N TRP A 118 1.55 -11.66 8.89
CA TRP A 118 1.20 -10.26 9.08
C TRP A 118 -0.16 -9.88 8.49
N THR A 119 -0.68 -10.64 7.52
CA THR A 119 -2.06 -10.49 7.06
C THR A 119 -3.07 -11.12 8.03
N ALA A 120 -2.65 -12.04 8.90
CA ALA A 120 -3.50 -12.58 9.95
C ALA A 120 -3.51 -11.70 11.22
N ASP A 121 -2.50 -10.85 11.41
CA ASP A 121 -2.38 -9.99 12.59
C ASP A 121 -3.27 -8.74 12.50
N GLN A 122 -4.37 -8.76 13.25
CA GLN A 122 -5.33 -7.65 13.32
C GLN A 122 -4.92 -6.53 14.29
N LYS A 123 -3.84 -6.70 15.06
CA LYS A 123 -3.40 -5.70 16.05
C LYS A 123 -2.93 -4.41 15.40
N TYR A 124 -2.35 -4.50 14.20
CA TYR A 124 -1.79 -3.37 13.47
C TYR A 124 -2.41 -3.28 12.08
N LEU A 125 -3.52 -2.55 11.97
CA LEU A 125 -4.30 -2.42 10.73
C LEU A 125 -3.46 -1.94 9.53
N GLU A 126 -2.49 -1.05 9.75
CA GLU A 126 -1.59 -0.57 8.69
C GLU A 126 -0.69 -1.67 8.14
N ILE A 127 -0.14 -2.52 9.01
CA ILE A 127 0.66 -3.68 8.60
C ILE A 127 -0.23 -4.65 7.83
N HIS A 128 -1.40 -4.98 8.38
CA HIS A 128 -2.37 -5.86 7.74
C HIS A 128 -2.66 -5.40 6.30
N ARG A 129 -3.02 -4.12 6.13
CA ARG A 129 -3.33 -3.55 4.81
C ARG A 129 -2.14 -3.61 3.85
N ALA A 130 -0.94 -3.26 4.31
CA ALA A 130 0.26 -3.28 3.46
C ALA A 130 0.65 -4.72 3.08
N ALA A 131 0.54 -5.66 4.02
CA ALA A 131 0.84 -7.07 3.80
C ALA A 131 -0.14 -7.70 2.81
N SER A 132 -1.45 -7.43 2.94
CA SER A 132 -2.44 -7.92 1.99
C SER A 132 -2.21 -7.37 0.59
N ALA A 133 -1.85 -6.08 0.46
CA ALA A 133 -1.56 -5.47 -0.83
C ALA A 133 -0.31 -6.10 -1.49
N ALA A 134 0.77 -6.28 -0.73
CA ALA A 134 1.98 -6.93 -1.23
C ALA A 134 1.74 -8.39 -1.62
N PHE A 135 0.99 -9.13 -0.79
CA PHE A 135 0.60 -10.51 -1.08
C PHE A 135 -0.21 -10.63 -2.36
N ILE A 136 -1.22 -9.77 -2.54
CA ILE A 136 -2.05 -9.76 -3.76
C ILE A 136 -1.22 -9.41 -5.00
N ALA A 137 -0.28 -8.46 -4.90
CA ALA A 137 0.62 -8.12 -6.00
C ALA A 137 1.47 -9.33 -6.41
N MET A 138 2.08 -10.02 -5.44
CA MET A 138 2.82 -11.26 -5.69
C MET A 138 1.93 -12.37 -6.27
N PHE A 139 0.70 -12.53 -5.78
CA PHE A 139 -0.25 -13.49 -6.35
C PHE A 139 -0.53 -13.23 -7.83
N ASN A 140 -0.85 -11.97 -8.18
CA ASN A 140 -1.14 -11.60 -9.55
C ASN A 140 0.08 -11.79 -10.47
N TYR A 141 1.30 -11.62 -9.94
CA TYR A 141 2.54 -11.81 -10.68
C TYR A 141 2.82 -13.28 -11.04
N ILE A 142 2.43 -14.24 -10.21
CA ILE A 142 2.73 -15.68 -10.40
C ILE A 142 1.50 -16.58 -10.48
N ILE A 143 0.35 -16.08 -10.96
CA ILE A 143 -0.92 -16.80 -10.85
C ILE A 143 -0.85 -18.29 -11.29
N THR A 144 0.03 -18.63 -12.24
CA THR A 144 0.26 -19.98 -12.75
C THR A 144 1.06 -20.92 -11.83
N GLU A 145 2.02 -20.42 -11.05
CA GLU A 145 2.88 -21.24 -10.17
C GLU A 145 2.57 -21.04 -8.68
N PHE A 146 1.70 -20.08 -8.37
CA PHE A 146 1.37 -19.71 -7.01
C PHE A 146 0.83 -20.88 -6.18
N THR A 147 0.03 -21.76 -6.80
CA THR A 147 -0.50 -22.97 -6.14
C THR A 147 0.62 -23.88 -5.64
N THR A 148 1.67 -24.08 -6.44
CA THR A 148 2.82 -24.91 -6.06
C THR A 148 3.59 -24.30 -4.89
N LEU A 149 3.75 -22.98 -4.90
CA LEU A 149 4.42 -22.26 -3.83
C LEU A 149 3.59 -22.28 -2.53
N LEU A 150 2.27 -22.13 -2.62
CA LEU A 150 1.37 -22.27 -1.46
C LEU A 150 1.44 -23.66 -0.81
N GLN A 151 1.59 -24.73 -1.60
CA GLN A 151 1.68 -26.10 -1.07
C GLN A 151 2.92 -26.31 -0.18
N GLN A 152 3.97 -25.51 -0.34
CA GLN A 152 5.17 -25.57 0.50
C GLN A 152 4.98 -24.87 1.86
N LEU A 153 3.90 -24.11 2.04
CA LEU A 153 3.62 -23.35 3.26
C LEU A 153 2.82 -24.18 4.28
N PRO A 154 2.87 -23.83 5.58
CA PRO A 154 2.02 -24.44 6.59
C PRO A 154 0.51 -24.30 6.28
N PRO A 155 -0.36 -25.25 6.68
CA PRO A 155 -1.79 -25.23 6.37
C PRO A 155 -2.51 -23.94 6.82
N ALA A 156 -2.11 -23.36 7.95
CA ALA A 156 -2.67 -22.09 8.43
C ALA A 156 -2.42 -20.94 7.44
N CYS A 157 -1.22 -20.89 6.83
CA CYS A 157 -0.88 -19.88 5.82
C CYS A 157 -1.69 -20.10 4.54
N GLN A 158 -1.90 -21.34 4.12
CA GLN A 158 -2.71 -21.69 2.95
C GLN A 158 -4.18 -21.24 3.10
N ASN A 159 -4.75 -21.41 4.30
CA ASN A 159 -6.12 -20.95 4.59
C ASN A 159 -6.24 -19.42 4.51
N THR A 160 -5.31 -18.69 5.15
CA THR A 160 -5.25 -17.22 5.09
C THR A 160 -5.09 -16.73 3.64
N ALA A 161 -4.18 -17.34 2.89
CA ALA A 161 -3.97 -17.03 1.47
C ALA A 161 -5.28 -17.20 0.67
N SER A 162 -5.95 -18.34 0.83
CA SER A 162 -7.20 -18.65 0.11
C SER A 162 -8.30 -17.62 0.40
N GLN A 163 -8.46 -17.20 1.66
CA GLN A 163 -9.46 -16.18 2.03
C GLN A 163 -9.17 -14.83 1.37
N ILE A 164 -7.89 -14.40 1.36
CA ILE A 164 -7.48 -13.14 0.75
C ILE A 164 -7.70 -13.18 -0.78
N ILE A 165 -7.30 -14.27 -1.43
CA ILE A 165 -7.45 -14.46 -2.88
C ILE A 165 -8.92 -14.49 -3.29
N GLN A 166 -9.76 -15.26 -2.59
CA GLN A 166 -11.20 -15.31 -2.87
C GLN A 166 -11.85 -13.93 -2.75
N THR A 167 -11.46 -13.16 -1.73
CA THR A 167 -11.94 -11.79 -1.53
C THR A 167 -11.48 -10.87 -2.66
N HIS A 168 -10.22 -10.99 -3.09
CA HIS A 168 -9.65 -10.22 -4.20
C HIS A 168 -10.36 -10.52 -5.53
N ILE A 169 -10.56 -11.78 -5.87
CA ILE A 169 -11.25 -12.20 -7.11
C ILE A 169 -12.70 -11.70 -7.14
N LYS A 170 -13.45 -11.86 -6.04
CA LYS A 170 -14.84 -11.35 -5.93
C LYS A 170 -14.90 -9.83 -6.10
N ARG A 171 -13.91 -9.10 -5.58
CA ARG A 171 -13.85 -7.64 -5.72
C ARG A 171 -13.51 -7.24 -7.16
N ALA A 172 -12.59 -7.96 -7.80
CA ALA A 172 -12.25 -7.73 -9.21
C ALA A 172 -13.47 -7.95 -10.13
N SER A 173 -14.23 -9.04 -9.94
CA SER A 173 -15.44 -9.31 -10.74
C SER A 173 -16.54 -8.27 -10.58
N ASN A 174 -16.67 -7.66 -9.39
CA ASN A 174 -17.67 -6.63 -9.13
C ASN A 174 -17.30 -5.25 -9.71
N LEU A 175 -16.01 -4.98 -9.94
CA LEU A 175 -15.55 -3.74 -10.58
C LEU A 175 -15.81 -3.76 -12.09
N ASP A 176 -15.65 -4.93 -12.73
CA ASP A 176 -15.99 -5.15 -14.14
C ASP A 176 -17.52 -5.17 -14.37
N ALA A 177 -18.31 -5.47 -13.33
CA ALA A 177 -19.77 -5.42 -13.33
C ALA A 177 -20.31 -4.03 -12.95
N SER A 178 -19.83 -2.95 -13.59
CA SER A 178 -20.51 -1.65 -13.50
C SER A 178 -21.94 -1.76 -14.08
N PRO A 179 -23.00 -1.46 -13.30
CA PRO A 179 -24.35 -1.50 -13.82
C PRO A 179 -24.59 -0.25 -14.67
N SER A 180 -24.35 -0.37 -15.97
CA SER A 180 -24.96 0.52 -16.96
C SER A 180 -26.44 0.13 -17.12
N SER A 181 -27.23 0.31 -16.06
CA SER A 181 -28.68 0.19 -16.13
C SER A 181 -29.30 1.50 -15.66
N LEU A 182 -29.38 2.45 -16.60
CA LEU A 182 -30.44 3.45 -16.55
C LEU A 182 -31.77 2.69 -16.38
N PRO A 183 -32.60 3.00 -15.38
CA PRO A 183 -33.93 2.39 -15.30
C PRO A 183 -34.72 2.81 -16.54
N PRO A 184 -35.49 1.91 -17.18
CA PRO A 184 -36.38 2.31 -18.26
C PRO A 184 -37.43 3.25 -17.65
N ARG A 185 -37.41 4.51 -18.07
CA ARG A 185 -38.42 5.52 -17.77
C ARG A 185 -39.75 5.02 -18.32
N THR A 186 -40.57 4.38 -17.49
CA THR A 186 -41.97 4.12 -17.78
C THR A 186 -42.69 5.46 -17.76
N THR A 187 -43.26 5.85 -18.90
CA THR A 187 -44.21 6.96 -19.01
C THR A 187 -45.52 6.59 -18.35
N PRO A 188 -46.04 7.34 -17.35
CA PRO A 188 -47.41 7.15 -16.91
C PRO A 188 -48.33 7.93 -17.86
N SER A 189 -49.21 7.19 -18.53
CA SER A 189 -50.39 7.69 -19.23
C SER A 189 -51.32 8.40 -18.26
N SER A 190 -51.87 9.52 -18.72
CA SER A 190 -52.89 10.34 -18.08
C SER A 190 -54.15 9.56 -17.70
N GLY A 191 -54.75 9.92 -16.56
CA GLY A 191 -56.20 9.81 -16.32
C GLY A 191 -56.62 9.02 -15.07
N GLY A 192 -57.07 9.73 -14.03
CA GLY A 192 -57.91 9.17 -12.97
C GLY A 192 -57.58 9.63 -11.55
N THR A 193 -58.25 10.69 -11.07
CA THR A 193 -58.40 11.02 -9.64
C THR A 193 -59.32 10.00 -8.95
N PRO A 194 -59.19 9.71 -7.62
CA PRO A 194 -59.91 10.53 -6.64
C PRO A 194 -59.23 10.74 -5.25
N VAL A 195 -59.44 11.95 -4.70
CA VAL A 195 -59.97 12.31 -3.36
C VAL A 195 -59.30 11.82 -2.04
N LEU A 196 -58.75 12.82 -1.33
CA LEU A 196 -58.73 13.15 0.11
C LEU A 196 -58.33 12.11 1.19
N GLN A 197 -57.30 12.43 1.98
CA GLN A 197 -57.43 12.88 3.40
C GLN A 197 -56.05 13.15 4.05
N SER A 198 -55.90 14.34 4.66
CA SER A 198 -54.84 14.66 5.63
C SER A 198 -55.29 14.27 7.05
N PRO A 199 -54.36 14.15 8.00
CA PRO A 199 -54.27 15.25 8.98
C PRO A 199 -52.86 15.67 9.38
N ASN A 200 -52.79 16.95 9.73
CA ASN A 200 -51.68 17.71 10.33
C ASN A 200 -51.02 17.01 11.52
N THR A 201 -49.71 17.22 11.67
CA THR A 201 -49.14 17.77 12.91
C THR A 201 -48.01 18.76 12.60
N SER A 202 -48.12 19.90 13.27
CA SER A 202 -47.31 21.11 13.30
C SER A 202 -45.84 20.91 13.68
N LEU A 203 -44.95 21.80 13.21
CA LEU A 203 -44.08 22.66 14.04
C LEU A 203 -43.46 23.79 13.16
N PRO A 204 -43.21 24.99 13.72
CA PRO A 204 -43.12 26.24 12.95
C PRO A 204 -41.72 26.60 12.44
N HIS A 205 -41.76 27.25 11.28
CA HIS A 205 -40.80 28.17 10.71
C HIS A 205 -40.57 29.39 11.60
N SER A 206 -39.32 29.85 11.75
CA SER A 206 -39.08 31.30 11.81
C SER A 206 -37.70 31.67 11.28
N GLN A 207 -37.71 32.80 10.59
CA GLN A 207 -36.69 33.33 9.71
C GLN A 207 -35.62 34.15 10.46
N ARG A 208 -34.44 34.16 9.84
CA ARG A 208 -33.39 35.20 9.73
C ARG A 208 -33.81 36.65 10.15
N PRO A 209 -32.85 37.51 10.55
CA PRO A 209 -32.07 38.26 9.54
C PRO A 209 -30.59 38.57 9.88
N SER A 210 -29.83 38.88 8.83
CA SER A 210 -28.44 39.38 8.80
C SER A 210 -28.26 40.79 9.38
N ARG A 211 -27.07 41.11 9.94
CA ARG A 211 -26.09 42.11 9.40
C ARG A 211 -25.07 42.65 10.44
N TYR A 212 -23.83 42.83 9.94
CA TYR A 212 -22.74 43.78 10.29
C TYR A 212 -21.99 43.75 11.65
N ASN A 213 -20.67 44.02 11.52
CA ASN A 213 -19.69 44.49 12.52
C ASN A 213 -19.18 43.43 13.53
N THR A 214 -17.93 43.36 14.00
CA THR A 214 -16.76 44.25 14.02
C THR A 214 -15.52 43.41 14.38
N ILE A 215 -14.34 43.92 14.00
CA ILE A 215 -12.98 43.54 14.40
C ILE A 215 -12.88 43.37 15.92
N ASP A 216 -12.24 42.30 16.41
CA ASP A 216 -11.44 42.37 17.64
C ASP A 216 -10.27 41.39 17.54
N PHE A 217 -9.09 41.99 17.44
CA PHE A 217 -7.84 41.44 17.96
C PHE A 217 -7.97 41.43 19.49
N ASP A 218 -7.63 40.33 20.14
CA ASP A 218 -6.98 40.47 21.44
C ASP A 218 -5.95 39.35 21.63
N ASP A 219 -4.71 39.83 21.75
CA ASP A 219 -3.56 39.11 22.22
C ASP A 219 -3.79 38.68 23.67
N THR A 220 -3.32 37.50 24.05
CA THR A 220 -2.80 37.32 25.40
C THR A 220 -1.78 36.20 25.39
N GLU A 221 -0.51 36.62 25.31
CA GLU A 221 0.64 35.91 25.84
C GLU A 221 0.33 35.41 27.25
N ASN A 222 0.67 34.15 27.53
CA ASN A 222 1.04 33.78 28.89
C ASN A 222 2.29 32.90 28.86
N LEU A 223 3.42 33.56 29.08
CA LEU A 223 4.76 33.01 29.19
C LEU A 223 5.14 32.83 30.68
N ASN A 224 5.60 31.62 30.99
CA ASN A 224 6.63 31.26 32.00
C ASN A 224 6.25 31.24 33.51
N PRO A 225 7.07 30.64 34.42
CA PRO A 225 8.42 30.06 34.24
C PRO A 225 8.70 28.68 34.89
N GLU A 226 9.88 28.14 34.54
CA GLU A 226 10.51 26.95 35.13
C GLU A 226 10.77 27.03 36.64
N VAL A 227 10.86 25.86 37.29
CA VAL A 227 11.70 25.68 38.48
C VAL A 227 12.45 24.35 38.38
N TYR A 228 13.75 24.46 38.17
CA TYR A 228 14.76 23.43 38.42
C TYR A 228 14.82 23.08 39.92
N ARG A 229 14.97 21.80 40.23
CA ARG A 229 15.73 21.34 41.40
C ARG A 229 16.37 19.99 41.15
#